data_AF-A0A929J240-F1
#
_entry.id   AF-A0A929J240-F1
#
_cell.length_a   1.000
_cell.length_b   1.000
_cell.length_c   1.000
_cell.angle_alpha   90.00
_cell.angle_beta   90.00
_cell.angle_gamma   90.00
#
_symmetry.space_group_name_H-M   'P 1'
#
loop_
_entity.id
_entity.type
_entity.pdbx_description
1 polymer ?
#
loop_
_entity_poly.entity_id
_entity_poly.type
_entity_poly.pdbx_seq_one_letter_code
_entity_poly.pdbx_strand_id
1 'polypeptide(L)'
;MEFYLKKIVELSVYPPKFTLNISEFPVASPIARLQSQYDKQVTNLRYEIFTLDLATRSILRHLDGKHNIVSLLKIIQKIIDNGELILYKGEDKKDSMEIDSTQLQNYLVDYITNILQDLAKKAYLIG
;
A
#
# COMPACT_ATOMS: atom_id res chain seq x y z
N MET A 1 21.40 -24.93 -7.56
CA MET A 1 20.08 -25.61 -7.55
C MET A 1 19.50 -25.80 -6.16
N GLU A 2 20.30 -26.04 -5.11
CA GLU A 2 19.81 -26.41 -3.77
C GLU A 2 18.77 -25.44 -3.18
N PHE A 3 19.02 -24.13 -3.20
CA PHE A 3 18.08 -23.13 -2.66
C PHE A 3 16.76 -23.01 -3.44
N TYR A 4 16.79 -23.25 -4.75
CA TYR A 4 15.59 -23.28 -5.59
C TYR A 4 14.71 -24.48 -5.23
N LEU A 5 15.32 -25.67 -5.08
CA LEU A 5 14.61 -26.88 -4.66
C LEU A 5 14.01 -26.74 -3.25
N LYS A 6 14.66 -25.95 -2.38
CA LYS A 6 14.17 -25.61 -1.03
C LYS A 6 13.14 -24.47 -1.02
N LYS A 7 12.73 -23.92 -2.18
CA LYS A 7 11.80 -22.79 -2.31
C LYS A 7 12.24 -21.50 -1.59
N ILE A 8 13.54 -21.33 -1.39
CA ILE A 8 14.13 -20.13 -0.77
C ILE A 8 14.34 -19.03 -1.82
N VAL A 9 14.57 -19.42 -3.07
CA VAL A 9 14.70 -18.51 -4.21
C VAL A 9 13.74 -18.94 -5.32
N GLU A 10 13.20 -17.94 -6.03
CA GLU A 10 12.38 -18.16 -7.22
C GLU A 10 13.22 -17.88 -8.47
N LEU A 11 12.99 -18.64 -9.54
CA LEU A 11 13.61 -18.44 -10.85
C LEU A 11 12.53 -18.02 -11.84
N SER A 12 12.75 -16.90 -12.53
CA SER A 12 11.88 -16.43 -13.61
C SER A 12 12.68 -16.27 -14.89
N VAL A 13 12.12 -16.72 -16.01
CA VAL A 13 12.72 -16.56 -17.35
C VAL A 13 12.51 -15.13 -17.87
N TYR A 14 11.48 -14.44 -17.40
CA TYR A 14 11.20 -13.05 -17.74
C TYR A 14 11.57 -12.12 -16.59
N PRO A 15 12.17 -10.96 -16.88
CA PRO A 15 12.44 -9.98 -15.84
C PRO A 15 11.13 -9.55 -15.16
N PRO A 16 11.11 -9.45 -13.82
CA PRO A 16 9.93 -8.98 -13.11
C PRO A 16 9.57 -7.56 -13.57
N LYS A 17 8.28 -7.32 -13.82
CA LYS A 17 7.77 -6.02 -14.28
C LYS A 17 7.34 -5.10 -13.12
N PHE A 18 7.65 -5.49 -11.89
CA PHE A 18 7.34 -4.70 -10.70
C PHE A 18 8.58 -3.98 -10.19
N THR A 19 8.36 -2.93 -9.41
CA THR A 19 9.43 -2.09 -8.85
C THR A 19 9.41 -2.11 -7.32
N LEU A 20 10.61 -2.04 -6.73
CA LEU A 20 10.79 -1.75 -5.30
C LEU A 20 11.05 -0.27 -5.06
N ASN A 21 11.34 0.50 -6.11
CA ASN A 21 11.58 1.94 -6.01
C ASN A 21 10.25 2.68 -6.08
N ILE A 22 9.93 3.45 -5.05
CA ILE A 22 8.69 4.22 -4.98
C ILE A 22 8.96 5.59 -5.60
N SER A 23 8.33 5.89 -6.74
CA SER A 23 8.41 7.22 -7.36
C SER A 23 7.61 8.27 -6.58
N GLU A 24 7.81 9.55 -6.89
CA GLU A 24 7.01 10.66 -6.32
C GLU A 24 5.51 10.51 -6.65
N PHE A 25 5.23 10.00 -7.85
CA PHE A 25 3.90 9.70 -8.36
C PHE A 25 3.79 8.18 -8.62
N PRO A 26 3.55 7.38 -7.57
CA PRO A 26 3.54 5.93 -7.69
C PRO A 26 2.45 5.42 -8.63
N VAL A 27 2.80 4.39 -9.40
CA VAL A 27 1.89 3.70 -10.31
C VAL A 27 1.76 2.25 -9.88
N ALA A 28 0.53 1.78 -9.72
CA ALA A 28 0.25 0.36 -9.51
C ALA A 28 -0.27 -0.30 -10.79
N SER A 29 -0.18 -1.63 -10.81
CA SER A 29 -0.77 -2.48 -11.85
C SER A 29 -2.23 -2.07 -12.15
N PRO A 30 -2.60 -1.84 -13.43
CA PRO A 30 -3.98 -1.45 -13.80
C PRO A 30 -5.05 -2.42 -13.30
N ILE A 31 -4.76 -3.74 -13.30
CA ILE A 31 -5.71 -4.74 -12.80
C ILE A 31 -5.87 -4.65 -11.28
N ALA A 32 -4.79 -4.44 -10.53
CA ALA A 32 -4.84 -4.30 -9.08
C ALA A 32 -5.61 -3.03 -8.66
N ARG A 33 -5.42 -1.94 -9.42
CA ARG A 33 -6.20 -0.70 -9.26
C ARG A 33 -7.68 -0.90 -9.51
N LEU A 34 -8.04 -1.66 -10.55
CA LEU A 34 -9.43 -1.96 -10.87
C LEU A 34 -10.07 -2.86 -9.80
N GLN A 35 -9.44 -3.98 -9.46
CA GLN A 35 -9.93 -4.92 -8.45
C GLN A 35 -10.12 -4.27 -7.09
N SER A 36 -9.18 -3.42 -6.66
CA SER A 36 -9.27 -2.70 -5.40
C SER A 36 -10.46 -1.74 -5.30
N GLN A 37 -11.14 -1.40 -6.40
CA GLN A 37 -12.40 -0.65 -6.36
C GLN A 37 -13.58 -1.49 -5.87
N TYR A 38 -13.57 -2.79 -6.18
CA TYR A 38 -14.73 -3.68 -6.00
C TYR A 38 -14.55 -4.70 -4.88
N ASP A 39 -13.35 -5.21 -4.66
CA ASP A 39 -13.07 -6.29 -3.69
C ASP A 39 -11.82 -6.00 -2.84
N LYS A 40 -11.74 -6.67 -1.69
CA LYS A 40 -10.57 -6.70 -0.80
C LYS A 40 -9.53 -7.72 -1.25
N GLN A 41 -9.92 -8.74 -2.02
CA GLN A 41 -8.97 -9.68 -2.63
C GLN A 41 -8.42 -9.09 -3.93
N VAL A 42 -7.12 -8.81 -3.95
CA VAL A 42 -6.47 -8.15 -5.08
C VAL A 42 -5.27 -8.98 -5.52
N THR A 43 -5.11 -9.09 -6.84
CA THR A 43 -4.03 -9.85 -7.49
C THR A 43 -2.84 -8.93 -7.76
N ASN A 44 -1.63 -9.36 -7.39
CA ASN A 44 -0.38 -8.64 -7.69
C ASN A 44 0.23 -9.07 -9.04
N LEU A 45 1.39 -8.51 -9.41
CA LEU A 45 2.10 -8.85 -10.65
C LEU A 45 2.78 -10.23 -10.64
N ARG A 46 2.77 -10.92 -9.50
CA ARG A 46 3.22 -12.30 -9.33
C ARG A 46 2.06 -13.31 -9.31
N TYR A 47 0.84 -12.86 -9.65
CA TYR A 47 -0.39 -13.66 -9.61
C TYR A 47 -0.74 -14.20 -8.21
N GLU A 48 -0.20 -13.61 -7.15
CA GLU A 48 -0.57 -13.88 -5.78
C GLU A 48 -1.81 -13.03 -5.43
N ILE A 49 -2.73 -13.59 -4.64
CA ILE A 49 -3.93 -12.88 -4.18
C ILE A 49 -3.76 -12.56 -2.70
N PHE A 50 -3.82 -11.27 -2.37
CA PHE A 50 -3.80 -10.81 -0.97
C PHE A 50 -5.12 -10.17 -0.60
N THR A 51 -5.55 -10.36 0.64
CA THR A 51 -6.67 -9.59 1.22
C THR A 51 -6.11 -8.29 1.79
N LEU A 52 -6.53 -7.16 1.22
CA LEU A 52 -6.09 -5.83 1.63
C LEU A 52 -7.06 -5.21 2.63
N ASP A 53 -6.52 -4.48 3.59
CA ASP A 53 -7.32 -3.64 4.49
C ASP A 53 -7.88 -2.40 3.76
N LEU A 54 -8.75 -1.66 4.45
CA LEU A 54 -9.42 -0.49 3.87
C LEU A 54 -8.42 0.57 3.41
N ALA A 55 -7.41 0.89 4.23
CA ALA A 55 -6.45 1.94 3.93
C ALA A 55 -5.56 1.59 2.73
N THR A 56 -4.96 0.39 2.75
CA THR A 56 -4.11 -0.13 1.68
C THR A 56 -4.88 -0.22 0.36
N ARG A 57 -6.11 -0.74 0.39
CA ARG A 57 -6.99 -0.82 -0.79
C ARG A 57 -7.37 0.56 -1.33
N SER A 58 -7.61 1.52 -0.45
CA SER A 58 -7.99 2.89 -0.83
C SER A 58 -6.82 3.66 -1.42
N ILE A 59 -5.60 3.44 -0.93
CA ILE A 59 -4.39 3.97 -1.56
C ILE A 59 -4.16 3.31 -2.92
N LEU A 60 -4.18 1.97 -2.97
CA LEU A 60 -3.87 1.18 -4.17
C LEU A 60 -4.69 1.60 -5.40
N ARG A 61 -6.01 1.81 -5.25
CA ARG A 61 -6.88 2.22 -6.37
C ARG A 61 -6.50 3.57 -6.99
N HIS A 62 -5.85 4.46 -6.23
CA HIS A 62 -5.45 5.80 -6.66
C HIS A 62 -3.99 5.90 -7.16
N LEU A 63 -3.22 4.80 -7.15
CA LEU A 63 -1.83 4.80 -7.63
C LEU A 63 -1.76 4.78 -9.16
N ASP A 64 -2.06 5.90 -9.80
CA ASP A 64 -2.22 6.04 -11.24
C ASP A 64 -1.14 6.90 -11.90
N GLY A 65 -0.10 7.30 -11.16
CA GLY A 65 0.94 8.21 -11.61
C GLY A 65 0.55 9.69 -11.57
N LYS A 66 -0.59 10.04 -10.97
CA LYS A 66 -1.04 11.43 -10.77
C LYS A 66 -1.13 11.82 -9.30
N HIS A 67 -1.25 10.84 -8.41
CA HIS A 67 -1.38 11.08 -6.97
C HIS A 67 -0.03 10.92 -6.27
N ASN A 68 0.48 12.03 -5.75
CA ASN A 68 1.64 12.04 -4.85
C ASN A 68 1.22 11.83 -3.39
N ILE A 69 2.21 11.79 -2.49
CA ILE A 69 1.99 11.59 -1.05
C ILE A 69 0.98 12.57 -0.43
N VAL A 70 1.00 13.85 -0.84
CA VAL A 70 0.07 14.88 -0.35
C VAL A 70 -1.37 14.56 -0.77
N SER A 71 -1.54 14.05 -1.99
CA SER A 71 -2.85 13.64 -2.51
C SER A 71 -3.37 12.38 -1.79
N LEU A 72 -2.50 11.42 -1.52
CA LEU A 72 -2.82 10.21 -0.75
C LEU A 72 -3.20 10.52 0.70
N LEU A 73 -2.54 11.51 1.31
CA LEU A 73 -2.87 11.96 2.66
C LEU A 73 -4.31 12.49 2.74
N LYS A 74 -4.73 13.30 1.77
CA LYS A 74 -6.12 13.79 1.70
C LYS A 74 -7.14 12.66 1.57
N ILE A 75 -6.81 11.59 0.84
CA ILE A 75 -7.67 10.41 0.69
C ILE A 75 -7.82 9.72 2.04
N ILE A 76 -6.73 9.45 2.75
CA ILE A 76 -6.77 8.80 4.06
C ILE A 76 -7.48 9.67 5.10
N GLN A 77 -7.21 10.98 5.12
CA GLN A 77 -7.87 11.91 6.04
C GLN A 77 -9.40 11.88 5.85
N LYS A 78 -9.88 11.88 4.60
CA LYS A 78 -11.31 11.79 4.31
C LYS A 78 -11.95 10.51 4.85
N ILE A 79 -11.25 9.38 4.79
CA ILE A 79 -11.75 8.08 5.30
C ILE A 79 -11.82 8.11 6.83
N ILE A 80 -10.85 8.77 7.48
CA ILE A 80 -10.86 8.97 8.94
C ILE A 80 -12.00 9.90 9.34
N ASP A 81 -12.17 11.03 8.64
CA ASP A 81 -13.21 12.02 8.92
C ASP A 81 -14.62 11.43 8.75
N ASN A 82 -14.78 10.47 7.83
CA ASN A 82 -16.01 9.70 7.64
C ASN A 82 -16.24 8.64 8.74
N GLY A 83 -15.28 8.40 9.63
CA GLY A 83 -15.34 7.37 10.67
C GLY A 83 -15.14 5.94 10.17
N GLU A 84 -14.69 5.76 8.92
CA GLU A 84 -14.50 4.43 8.31
C GLU A 84 -13.16 3.79 8.72
N LEU A 85 -12.17 4.60 9.09
CA LEU A 85 -10.84 4.17 9.52
C LEU A 85 -10.50 4.79 10.88
N ILE A 86 -10.22 3.94 11.85
CA ILE A 86 -9.70 4.33 13.16
C ILE A 86 -8.23 3.90 13.21
N LEU A 87 -7.34 4.85 13.45
CA LEU A 87 -5.91 4.60 13.57
C LEU A 87 -5.52 4.48 15.04
N TYR A 88 -4.63 3.53 15.34
CA TYR A 88 -4.05 3.33 16.66
C TYR A 88 -2.54 3.51 16.56
N LYS A 89 -1.95 4.23 17.51
CA LYS A 89 -0.49 4.39 17.60
C LYS A 89 0.07 3.34 18.56
N GLY A 90 0.82 2.37 18.03
CA GLY A 90 1.42 1.28 18.81
C GLY A 90 0.57 0.00 18.87
N GLU A 91 1.14 -1.08 19.39
CA GLU A 91 0.44 -2.36 19.56
C GLU A 91 -0.66 -2.30 20.64
N ASP A 92 -0.57 -1.32 21.54
CA ASP A 92 -1.54 -1.07 22.59
C ASP A 92 -2.66 -0.14 22.11
N LYS A 93 -3.87 -0.71 21.95
CA LYS A 93 -5.12 0.00 21.60
C LYS A 93 -5.62 0.99 22.68
N LYS A 94 -4.74 1.53 23.53
CA LYS A 94 -5.10 2.29 24.74
C LYS A 94 -4.76 3.77 24.73
N ASP A 95 -3.90 4.24 23.83
CA ASP A 95 -3.56 5.66 23.78
C ASP A 95 -4.28 6.38 22.64
N SER A 96 -5.52 6.80 22.92
CA SER A 96 -6.12 7.91 22.19
C SER A 96 -5.43 9.20 22.66
N MET A 97 -4.32 9.58 22.01
CA MET A 97 -3.72 10.89 22.26
C MET A 97 -4.62 11.98 21.66
N GLU A 98 -4.80 13.08 22.39
CA GLU A 98 -5.01 14.39 21.77
C GLU A 98 -3.72 14.73 21.01
N ILE A 99 -3.65 14.30 19.75
CA ILE A 99 -2.51 14.56 18.88
C ILE A 99 -2.70 15.95 18.25
N ASP A 100 -1.71 16.84 18.40
CA ASP A 100 -1.69 18.09 17.64
C ASP A 100 -1.63 17.81 16.13
N SER A 101 -2.31 18.64 15.35
CA SER A 101 -2.43 18.59 13.89
C SER A 101 -1.13 18.24 13.16
N THR A 102 0.01 18.80 13.59
CA THR A 102 1.33 18.55 12.98
C THR A 102 1.84 17.13 13.23
N GLN A 103 1.66 16.62 14.45
CA GLN A 103 2.09 15.26 14.80
C GLN A 103 1.24 14.20 14.10
N LEU A 104 -0.06 14.47 13.93
CA LEU A 104 -0.97 13.60 13.20
C LEU A 104 -0.56 13.51 11.72
N GLN A 105 -0.24 14.65 11.09
CA GLN A 105 0.22 14.66 9.70
C GLN A 105 1.49 13.83 9.50
N ASN A 106 2.50 14.00 10.36
CA ASN A 106 3.73 13.21 10.27
C ASN A 106 3.47 11.71 10.41
N TYR A 107 2.63 11.32 11.38
CA TYR A 107 2.23 9.92 11.55
C TYR A 107 1.51 9.36 10.31
N LEU A 108 0.62 10.14 9.68
CA LEU A 108 -0.07 9.73 8.45
C LEU A 108 0.90 9.58 7.27
N VAL A 109 1.90 10.46 7.16
CA VAL A 109 2.93 10.36 6.12
C VAL A 109 3.72 9.06 6.28
N ASP A 110 4.17 8.74 7.49
CA ASP A 110 4.89 7.49 7.77
C ASP A 110 4.00 6.26 7.52
N TYR A 111 2.74 6.32 7.94
CA TYR A 111 1.75 5.27 7.70
C TYR A 111 1.55 4.99 6.19
N ILE A 112 1.35 6.03 5.38
CA ILE A 112 1.19 5.88 3.93
C ILE A 112 2.50 5.36 3.30
N THR A 113 3.65 5.84 3.76
CA THR A 113 4.96 5.38 3.28
C THR A 113 5.13 3.88 3.52
N ASN A 114 4.75 3.39 4.70
CA ASN A 114 4.79 1.96 5.02
C ASN A 114 3.84 1.15 4.12
N ILE A 115 2.65 1.67 3.81
CA ILE A 115 1.73 1.03 2.86
C ILE A 115 2.37 0.94 1.46
N LEU A 116 2.96 2.02 0.96
CA LEU A 116 3.62 2.03 -0.34
C LEU A 116 4.79 1.03 -0.40
N GLN A 117 5.57 0.93 0.67
CA GLN A 117 6.64 -0.06 0.79
C GLN A 117 6.12 -1.50 0.80
N ASP A 118 5.03 -1.78 1.52
CA ASP A 118 4.41 -3.10 1.53
C ASP A 118 3.85 -3.47 0.14
N LEU A 119 3.20 -2.52 -0.55
CA LEU A 119 2.73 -2.70 -1.91
C LEU A 119 3.87 -2.96 -2.90
N ALA A 120 4.99 -2.26 -2.76
CA ALA A 120 6.19 -2.48 -3.57
C ALA A 120 6.77 -3.89 -3.35
N LYS A 121 6.96 -4.28 -2.08
CA LYS A 121 7.45 -5.62 -1.68
C LYS A 121 6.52 -6.75 -2.14
N LYS A 122 5.20 -6.49 -2.16
CA LYS A 122 4.18 -7.41 -2.68
C LYS A 122 3.96 -7.28 -4.19
N ALA A 123 4.87 -6.65 -4.94
CA ALA A 123 4.83 -6.60 -6.40
C ALA A 123 3.55 -5.98 -6.99
N TYR A 124 3.01 -4.93 -6.37
CA TYR A 124 1.87 -4.17 -6.91
C TYR A 124 2.29 -2.98 -7.78
N LEU A 125 3.48 -2.42 -7.56
CA LEU A 125 3.95 -1.20 -8.22
C LEU A 125 4.66 -1.50 -9.53
N ILE A 126 4.48 -0.61 -10.51
CA ILE A 126 5.18 -0.59 -11.80
C ILE A 126 5.93 0.75 -11.94
N GLY A 127 7.05 0.75 -12.67
CA GLY A 127 7.88 1.94 -12.88
C GLY A 127 9.31 1.74 -12.43
#